data_AF-A0A6I0E2R5-F1
#
_entry.id   AF-A0A6I0E2R5-F1
#
_cell.length_a   1.000
_cell.length_b   1.000
_cell.length_c   1.000
_cell.angle_alpha   90.00
_cell.angle_beta   90.00
_cell.angle_gamma   90.00
#
_symmetry.space_group_name_H-M   'P 1'
#
loop_
_entity.id
_entity.type
_entity.pdbx_description
1 polymer ?
#
loop_
_entity_poly.entity_id
_entity_poly.type
_entity_poly.pdbx_seq_one_letter_code
_entity_poly.pdbx_strand_id
1 'polypeptide(L)'
;MKKSTILIALFFASSFVLMSFQKLGKDEKAIKLSDVSASLSMYQGAAGQDFVGESVIYKVIEKDSYDKTFKESALVYATLLQVDETIKGINAGTIPMEGDFATANIGFALQDIPGMKDRIAKLQEQLKNLKPKDDFKGLEMKKAPKAADGIKMANDHLAKSSTMLPSITESLKEVAKKMIKK
;
A
#
# COMPACT_ATOMS: atom_id res chain seq x y z
N MET A 1 25.03 -53.78 -1.32
CA MET A 1 25.32 -52.43 -0.76
C MET A 1 25.82 -51.58 -1.92
N LYS A 2 25.30 -50.41 -2.30
CA LYS A 2 24.45 -49.41 -1.65
C LYS A 2 23.41 -48.90 -2.68
N LYS A 3 22.15 -48.81 -2.27
CA LYS A 3 21.18 -47.88 -2.87
C LYS A 3 21.39 -46.53 -2.18
N SER A 4 21.47 -45.43 -2.91
CA SER A 4 20.97 -44.11 -2.45
C SER A 4 21.01 -43.11 -3.59
N THR A 5 19.82 -42.86 -4.11
CA THR A 5 19.38 -41.75 -4.95
C THR A 5 19.11 -40.54 -4.05
N ILE A 6 19.72 -39.38 -4.32
CA ILE A 6 19.31 -38.05 -3.80
C ILE A 6 19.73 -37.04 -4.88
N LEU A 7 18.91 -36.71 -5.89
CA LEU A 7 17.77 -35.80 -5.87
C LEU A 7 17.96 -34.57 -4.95
N ILE A 8 18.88 -33.68 -5.33
CA ILE A 8 18.87 -32.30 -4.83
C ILE A 8 17.80 -31.55 -5.64
N ALA A 9 16.55 -31.75 -5.25
CA ALA A 9 15.42 -30.98 -5.71
C ALA A 9 15.43 -29.61 -5.04
N LEU A 10 15.23 -28.58 -5.86
CA LEU A 10 14.63 -27.27 -5.55
C LEU A 10 14.59 -26.88 -4.07
N PHE A 11 15.60 -26.12 -3.65
CA PHE A 11 15.53 -25.27 -2.46
C PHE A 11 15.48 -23.77 -2.82
N PHE A 12 14.85 -23.42 -3.95
CA PHE A 12 14.22 -22.11 -4.10
C PHE A 12 12.76 -22.24 -3.69
N ALA A 13 12.58 -22.48 -2.38
CA ALA A 13 11.31 -22.29 -1.71
C ALA A 13 10.94 -20.81 -1.86
N SER A 14 10.17 -20.53 -2.90
CA SER A 14 8.93 -19.78 -2.79
C SER A 14 8.89 -18.84 -1.59
N SER A 15 9.45 -17.65 -1.73
CA SER A 15 8.90 -16.45 -1.08
C SER A 15 7.60 -16.09 -1.80
N PHE A 16 6.70 -17.06 -1.96
CA PHE A 16 5.28 -16.79 -2.14
C PHE A 16 4.85 -16.31 -0.77
N VAL A 17 4.73 -14.98 -0.66
CA VAL A 17 3.87 -14.37 0.35
C VAL A 17 2.56 -15.13 0.26
N LEU A 18 2.32 -16.03 1.22
CA LEU A 18 1.01 -16.56 1.50
C LEU A 18 0.16 -15.32 1.75
N MET A 19 -0.54 -14.86 0.72
CA MET A 19 -1.68 -13.97 0.88
C MET A 19 -2.70 -14.79 1.65
N SER A 20 -2.57 -14.80 2.97
CA SER A 20 -3.66 -15.14 3.86
C SER A 20 -4.79 -14.21 3.44
N PHE A 21 -5.84 -14.76 2.83
CA PHE A 21 -7.11 -14.08 2.68
C PHE A 21 -7.60 -13.74 4.08
N GLN A 22 -7.15 -12.60 4.59
CA GLN A 22 -7.54 -12.10 5.89
C GLN A 22 -9.00 -11.69 5.72
N LYS A 23 -9.90 -12.48 6.30
CA LYS A 23 -11.32 -12.16 6.31
C LYS A 23 -11.47 -10.77 6.92
N LEU A 24 -11.81 -9.79 6.08
CA LEU A 24 -12.02 -8.41 6.51
C LEU A 24 -13.06 -8.36 7.62
N GLY A 25 -12.78 -7.58 8.66
CA GLY A 25 -13.77 -7.25 9.67
C GLY A 25 -14.98 -6.56 9.02
N LYS A 26 -16.14 -6.64 9.67
CA LYS A 26 -17.38 -5.99 9.18
C LYS A 26 -17.24 -4.48 8.95
N ASP A 27 -16.28 -3.87 9.65
CA ASP A 27 -16.01 -2.43 9.65
C ASP A 27 -14.67 -2.10 8.97
N GLU A 28 -14.19 -2.98 8.08
CA GLU A 28 -12.93 -2.82 7.35
C GLU A 28 -13.17 -2.84 5.84
N LYS A 29 -12.38 -2.03 5.14
CA LYS A 29 -12.32 -2.04 3.67
C LYS A 29 -10.87 -2.09 3.23
N ALA A 30 -10.59 -2.78 2.13
CA ALA A 30 -9.28 -2.77 1.49
C ALA A 30 -9.17 -1.60 0.48
N ILE A 31 -7.96 -1.06 0.33
CA ILE A 31 -7.60 -0.20 -0.79
C ILE A 31 -7.40 -1.07 -2.03
N LYS A 32 -8.01 -0.68 -3.15
CA LYS A 32 -7.85 -1.35 -4.44
C LYS A 32 -6.75 -0.67 -5.25
N LEU A 33 -6.17 -1.37 -6.23
CA LEU A 33 -5.26 -0.72 -7.19
C LEU A 33 -5.95 0.41 -7.96
N SER A 34 -7.25 0.27 -8.23
CA SER A 34 -8.05 1.33 -8.84
C SER A 34 -8.19 2.58 -7.96
N ASP A 35 -8.06 2.44 -6.63
CA ASP A 35 -7.99 3.61 -5.73
C ASP A 35 -6.60 4.27 -5.81
N VAL A 36 -5.52 3.49 -5.98
CA VAL A 36 -4.13 3.99 -6.16
C VAL A 36 -3.98 4.75 -7.47
N SER A 37 -4.38 4.13 -8.58
CA SER A 37 -4.42 4.74 -9.89
C SER A 37 -5.37 4.00 -10.81
N ALA A 38 -6.18 4.73 -11.57
CA ALA A 38 -7.05 4.15 -12.58
C ALA A 38 -6.26 3.35 -13.64
N SER A 39 -5.03 3.77 -13.95
CA SER A 39 -4.16 3.06 -14.90
C SER A 39 -3.72 1.67 -14.42
N LEU A 40 -3.83 1.40 -13.12
CA LEU A 40 -3.46 0.11 -12.53
C LEU A 40 -4.65 -0.84 -12.36
N SER A 41 -5.87 -0.39 -12.63
CA SER A 41 -7.10 -1.16 -12.39
C SER A 41 -7.11 -2.53 -13.09
N MET A 42 -6.56 -2.61 -14.31
CA MET A 42 -6.48 -3.86 -15.09
C MET A 42 -5.55 -4.92 -14.48
N TYR A 43 -4.67 -4.53 -13.56
CA TYR A 43 -3.74 -5.43 -12.88
C TYR A 43 -4.24 -5.88 -11.50
N GLN A 44 -5.45 -5.51 -11.10
CA GLN A 44 -6.02 -5.92 -9.81
C GLN A 44 -6.05 -7.45 -9.70
N GLY A 45 -5.48 -7.98 -8.62
CA GLY A 45 -5.39 -9.41 -8.34
C GLY A 45 -4.34 -10.15 -9.18
N ALA A 46 -3.62 -9.48 -10.08
CA ALA A 46 -2.58 -10.11 -10.89
C ALA A 46 -1.34 -10.38 -10.04
N ALA A 47 -0.98 -11.66 -9.89
CA ALA A 47 0.18 -12.08 -9.12
C ALA A 47 1.47 -11.45 -9.69
N GLY A 48 2.27 -10.84 -8.80
CA GLY A 48 3.51 -10.15 -9.19
C GLY A 48 3.32 -8.75 -9.80
N GLN A 49 2.09 -8.21 -9.79
CA GLN A 49 1.76 -6.87 -10.27
C GLN A 49 0.85 -6.11 -9.29
N ASP A 50 -0.06 -6.82 -8.61
CA ASP A 50 -0.83 -6.29 -7.49
C ASP A 50 -0.13 -6.54 -6.16
N PHE A 51 0.62 -5.52 -5.70
CA PHE A 51 1.33 -5.59 -4.42
C PHE A 51 0.50 -5.03 -3.26
N VAL A 52 -0.64 -4.39 -3.55
CA VAL A 52 -1.58 -3.93 -2.52
C VAL A 52 -2.51 -5.07 -2.14
N GLY A 53 -3.11 -5.75 -3.11
CA GLY A 53 -4.07 -6.83 -2.91
C GLY A 53 -5.18 -6.44 -1.92
N GLU A 54 -5.45 -7.32 -0.96
CA GLU A 54 -6.33 -7.06 0.20
C GLU A 54 -5.54 -6.65 1.47
N SER A 55 -4.23 -6.37 1.34
CA SER A 55 -3.33 -6.24 2.49
C SER A 55 -3.35 -4.85 3.15
N VAL A 56 -3.74 -3.82 2.41
CA VAL A 56 -3.84 -2.45 2.92
C VAL A 56 -5.30 -2.13 3.21
N ILE A 57 -5.66 -2.18 4.48
CA ILE A 57 -7.04 -2.02 4.95
C ILE A 57 -7.24 -0.70 5.70
N TYR A 58 -8.48 -0.24 5.84
CA TYR A 58 -8.83 0.89 6.70
C TYR A 58 -10.16 0.62 7.40
N LYS A 59 -10.33 1.25 8.56
CA LYS A 59 -11.59 1.20 9.32
C LYS A 59 -12.65 2.09 8.66
N VAL A 60 -13.90 1.64 8.72
CA VAL A 60 -15.09 2.42 8.39
C VAL A 60 -15.97 2.49 9.62
N ILE A 61 -16.24 3.70 10.09
CA ILE A 61 -17.03 3.95 11.30
C ILE A 61 -18.32 4.74 11.01
N GLU A 62 -18.60 4.99 9.73
CA GLU A 62 -19.77 5.72 9.23
C GLU A 62 -19.81 7.14 9.77
N LYS A 63 -18.64 7.79 9.74
CA LYS A 63 -18.48 9.21 10.04
C LYS A 63 -17.51 9.80 9.02
N ASP A 64 -18.03 10.57 8.09
CA ASP A 64 -17.31 11.08 6.92
C ASP A 64 -15.91 11.63 7.20
N SER A 65 -15.75 12.44 8.24
CA SER A 65 -14.46 13.06 8.57
C SER A 65 -13.40 12.01 8.96
N TYR A 66 -13.82 10.98 9.68
CA TYR A 66 -12.96 9.87 10.08
C TYR A 66 -12.68 8.94 8.89
N ASP A 67 -13.74 8.49 8.22
CA ASP A 67 -13.63 7.51 7.13
C ASP A 67 -12.77 8.04 5.97
N LYS A 68 -12.89 9.32 5.62
CA LYS A 68 -12.04 9.97 4.61
C LYS A 68 -10.58 10.00 5.03
N THR A 69 -10.30 10.39 6.28
CA THR A 69 -8.92 10.46 6.81
C THR A 69 -8.28 9.07 6.89
N PHE A 70 -9.06 8.06 7.29
CA PHE A 70 -8.59 6.67 7.36
C PHE A 70 -8.34 6.09 5.97
N LYS A 71 -9.27 6.27 5.04
CA LYS A 71 -9.09 5.84 3.64
C LYS A 71 -7.87 6.50 3.02
N GLU A 72 -7.72 7.81 3.16
CA GLU A 72 -6.62 8.55 2.54
C GLU A 72 -5.25 8.15 3.13
N SER A 73 -5.19 7.90 4.44
CA SER A 73 -3.96 7.42 5.10
C SER A 73 -3.56 6.02 4.60
N ALA A 74 -4.53 5.13 4.41
CA ALA A 74 -4.30 3.82 3.83
C ALA A 74 -3.94 3.91 2.33
N LEU A 75 -4.55 4.83 1.59
CA LEU A 75 -4.25 5.08 0.18
C LEU A 75 -2.82 5.53 -0.03
N VAL A 76 -2.33 6.49 0.77
CA VAL A 76 -0.93 6.93 0.72
C VAL A 76 0.04 5.77 0.93
N TYR A 77 -0.23 4.91 1.91
CA TYR A 77 0.60 3.73 2.15
C TYR A 77 0.53 2.71 1.01
N ALA A 78 -0.66 2.43 0.49
CA ALA A 78 -0.85 1.53 -0.65
C ALA A 78 -0.12 2.03 -1.90
N THR A 79 -0.18 3.33 -2.20
CA THR A 79 0.55 3.93 -3.31
C THR A 79 2.06 3.72 -3.16
N LEU A 80 2.62 4.02 -1.98
CA LEU A 80 4.05 3.86 -1.76
C LEU A 80 4.49 2.39 -1.82
N LEU A 81 3.70 1.47 -1.25
CA LEU A 81 3.95 0.04 -1.32
C LEU A 81 3.96 -0.47 -2.77
N GLN A 82 2.94 -0.09 -3.54
CA GLN A 82 2.80 -0.48 -4.94
C GLN A 82 3.99 -0.01 -5.80
N VAL A 83 4.46 1.22 -5.57
CA VAL A 83 5.60 1.79 -6.28
C VAL A 83 6.91 1.13 -5.85
N ASP A 84 7.13 0.94 -4.54
CA ASP A 84 8.35 0.35 -3.99
C ASP A 84 8.57 -1.08 -4.49
N GLU A 85 7.54 -1.93 -4.41
CA GLU A 85 7.61 -3.31 -4.87
C GLU A 85 7.78 -3.40 -6.39
N THR A 86 7.19 -2.48 -7.15
CA THR A 86 7.40 -2.42 -8.61
C THR A 86 8.84 -2.05 -8.94
N ILE A 87 9.41 -1.04 -8.26
CA ILE A 87 10.81 -0.65 -8.42
C ILE A 87 11.75 -1.81 -8.07
N LYS A 88 11.49 -2.51 -6.95
CA LYS A 88 12.26 -3.70 -6.57
C LYS A 88 12.19 -4.78 -7.63
N GLY A 89 11.00 -5.07 -8.16
CA GLY A 89 10.82 -6.06 -9.22
C GLY A 89 11.55 -5.68 -10.52
N ILE A 90 11.53 -4.40 -10.90
CA ILE A 90 12.30 -3.90 -12.05
C ILE A 90 13.81 -4.09 -11.81
N ASN A 91 14.31 -3.69 -10.64
CA ASN A 91 15.73 -3.81 -10.31
C ASN A 91 16.18 -5.27 -10.18
N ALA A 92 15.29 -6.18 -9.77
CA ALA A 92 15.54 -7.62 -9.72
C ALA A 92 15.38 -8.32 -11.09
N GLY A 93 14.89 -7.63 -12.12
CA GLY A 93 14.62 -8.20 -13.43
C GLY A 93 13.38 -9.09 -13.49
N THR A 94 12.54 -9.11 -12.44
CA THR A 94 11.31 -9.90 -12.39
C THR A 94 10.12 -9.17 -13.01
N ILE A 95 10.20 -7.83 -13.11
CA ILE A 95 9.24 -6.99 -13.83
C ILE A 95 9.94 -6.37 -15.04
N PRO A 96 9.46 -6.60 -16.27
CA PRO A 96 10.04 -6.00 -17.45
C PRO A 96 9.85 -4.49 -17.41
N MET A 97 10.96 -3.75 -17.41
CA MET A 97 10.98 -2.29 -17.31
C MET A 97 10.15 -1.60 -18.42
N GLU A 98 10.13 -2.17 -19.62
CA GLU A 98 9.43 -1.65 -20.79
C GLU A 98 8.01 -2.23 -20.94
N GLY A 99 7.55 -3.03 -19.97
CA GLY A 99 6.20 -3.58 -19.99
C GLY A 99 5.13 -2.54 -19.64
N ASP A 100 3.90 -2.76 -20.11
CA ASP A 100 2.75 -1.88 -19.87
C ASP A 100 2.53 -1.61 -18.37
N PHE A 101 2.68 -2.63 -17.53
CA PHE A 101 2.54 -2.51 -16.08
C PHE A 101 3.58 -1.56 -15.47
N ALA A 102 4.87 -1.77 -15.80
CA ALA A 102 5.94 -0.94 -15.27
C ALA A 102 5.78 0.51 -15.74
N THR A 103 5.45 0.71 -17.02
CA THR A 103 5.20 2.02 -17.60
C THR A 103 4.02 2.73 -16.95
N ALA A 104 2.89 2.02 -16.76
CA ALA A 104 1.72 2.57 -16.09
C ALA A 104 2.03 2.97 -14.62
N ASN A 105 2.78 2.12 -13.91
CA ASN A 105 3.12 2.31 -12.51
C ASN A 105 4.11 3.47 -12.31
N ILE A 106 5.24 3.44 -13.00
CA ILE A 106 6.25 4.51 -12.92
C ILE A 106 5.68 5.84 -13.44
N GLY A 107 4.87 5.81 -14.49
CA GLY A 107 4.23 6.99 -15.06
C GLY A 107 3.34 7.74 -14.07
N PHE A 108 2.45 7.04 -13.33
CA PHE A 108 1.64 7.71 -12.31
C PHE A 108 2.49 8.09 -11.08
N ALA A 109 3.45 7.26 -10.69
CA ALA A 109 4.30 7.53 -9.53
C ALA A 109 5.10 8.83 -9.68
N LEU A 110 5.59 9.13 -10.89
CA LEU A 110 6.27 10.39 -11.18
C LEU A 110 5.39 11.63 -10.96
N GLN A 111 4.07 11.48 -11.07
CA GLN A 111 3.12 12.56 -10.81
C GLN A 111 2.75 12.65 -9.33
N ASP A 112 2.55 11.52 -8.65
CA ASP A 112 1.96 11.48 -7.32
C ASP A 112 2.99 11.58 -6.18
N ILE A 113 4.16 10.95 -6.32
CA ILE A 113 5.22 10.90 -5.28
C ILE A 113 5.75 12.30 -4.88
N PRO A 114 5.96 13.27 -5.79
CA PRO A 114 6.44 14.60 -5.42
C PRO A 114 5.58 15.31 -4.36
N GLY A 115 4.26 15.11 -4.36
CA GLY A 115 3.33 15.70 -3.40
C GLY A 115 3.11 14.88 -2.12
N MET A 116 3.72 13.70 -2.02
CA MET A 116 3.38 12.74 -0.96
C MET A 116 3.80 13.20 0.43
N LYS A 117 4.93 13.93 0.54
CA LYS A 117 5.41 14.47 1.82
C LYS A 117 4.38 15.40 2.46
N ASP A 118 3.82 16.30 1.67
CA ASP A 118 2.83 17.27 2.15
C ASP A 118 1.49 16.60 2.46
N ARG A 119 1.09 15.60 1.64
CA ARG A 119 -0.09 14.77 1.92
C ARG A 119 0.03 14.05 3.26
N ILE A 120 1.18 13.41 3.53
CA ILE A 120 1.46 12.74 4.81
C ILE A 120 1.35 13.74 5.97
N ALA A 121 2.02 14.90 5.88
CA ALA A 121 2.01 15.91 6.94
C ALA A 121 0.60 16.43 7.22
N LYS A 122 -0.19 16.69 6.17
CA LYS A 122 -1.59 17.11 6.29
C LYS A 122 -2.44 16.06 7.01
N LEU A 123 -2.28 14.78 6.65
CA LEU A 123 -3.03 13.68 7.28
C LEU A 123 -2.65 13.48 8.75
N GLN A 124 -1.35 13.60 9.07
CA GLN A 124 -0.89 13.56 10.45
C GLN A 124 -1.54 14.67 11.28
N GLU A 125 -1.68 15.86 10.73
CA GLU A 125 -2.35 16.97 11.40
C GLU A 125 -3.87 16.74 11.53
N GLN A 126 -4.52 16.22 10.49
CA GLN A 126 -5.93 15.85 10.56
C GLN A 126 -6.20 14.81 11.66
N LEU A 127 -5.35 13.78 11.78
CA LEU A 127 -5.49 12.72 12.78
C LEU A 127 -5.35 13.26 14.22
N LYS A 128 -4.47 14.22 14.49
CA LYS A 128 -4.34 14.85 15.81
C LYS A 128 -5.60 15.59 16.25
N ASN A 129 -6.37 16.09 15.28
CA ASN A 129 -7.59 16.85 15.52
C ASN A 129 -8.82 15.97 15.71
N LEU A 130 -8.74 14.67 15.41
CA LEU A 130 -9.83 13.72 15.67
C LEU A 130 -9.85 13.35 17.16
N LYS A 131 -10.99 13.60 17.82
CA LYS A 131 -11.15 13.34 19.25
C LYS A 131 -12.37 12.45 19.47
N PRO A 132 -12.24 11.11 19.37
CA PRO A 132 -13.38 10.21 19.46
C PRO A 132 -14.27 10.38 20.70
N LYS A 133 -13.67 10.72 21.86
CA LYS A 133 -14.43 10.95 23.10
C LYS A 133 -15.31 12.20 23.04
N ASP A 134 -14.92 13.20 22.27
CA ASP A 134 -15.61 14.48 22.15
C ASP A 134 -16.55 14.49 20.92
N ASP A 135 -16.14 13.79 19.86
CA ASP A 135 -16.81 13.76 18.56
C ASP A 135 -18.02 12.84 18.51
N PHE A 136 -18.12 11.86 19.42
CA PHE A 136 -19.24 10.92 19.50
C PHE A 136 -20.03 11.14 20.78
N LYS A 137 -21.36 11.25 20.67
CA LYS A 137 -22.25 11.54 21.81
C LYS A 137 -23.42 10.55 21.88
N GLY A 138 -23.97 10.38 23.07
CA GLY A 138 -25.14 9.52 23.30
C GLY A 138 -24.93 8.10 22.79
N LEU A 139 -25.86 7.61 21.95
CA LEU A 139 -25.81 6.27 21.39
C LEU A 139 -24.62 6.02 20.44
N GLU A 140 -23.98 7.08 19.92
CA GLU A 140 -22.83 6.97 19.05
C GLU A 140 -21.52 6.72 19.80
N MET A 141 -21.48 6.87 21.13
CA MET A 141 -20.26 6.60 21.92
C MET A 141 -19.73 5.17 21.73
N LYS A 142 -20.58 4.22 21.33
CA LYS A 142 -20.18 2.86 20.93
C LYS A 142 -19.22 2.83 19.74
N LYS A 143 -19.16 3.89 18.93
CA LYS A 143 -18.25 4.06 17.79
C LYS A 143 -16.90 4.65 18.21
N ALA A 144 -16.81 5.30 19.38
CA ALA A 144 -15.58 5.94 19.83
C ALA A 144 -14.37 4.98 19.97
N PRO A 145 -14.53 3.73 20.47
CA PRO A 145 -13.44 2.75 20.44
C PRO A 145 -12.99 2.39 19.02
N LYS A 146 -13.94 2.16 18.10
CA LYS A 146 -13.62 1.85 16.69
C LYS A 146 -12.88 3.00 16.00
N ALA A 147 -13.25 4.23 16.34
CA ALA A 147 -12.58 5.43 15.85
C ALA A 147 -11.15 5.54 16.39
N ALA A 148 -10.92 5.21 17.66
CA ALA A 148 -9.57 5.15 18.23
C ALA A 148 -8.69 4.09 17.55
N ASP A 149 -9.25 2.91 17.27
CA ASP A 149 -8.56 1.86 16.51
C ASP A 149 -8.21 2.32 15.08
N GLY A 150 -9.15 3.01 14.42
CA GLY A 150 -8.92 3.60 13.10
C GLY A 150 -7.83 4.67 13.10
N ILE A 151 -7.79 5.54 14.13
CA ILE A 151 -6.72 6.54 14.30
C ILE A 151 -5.36 5.84 14.45
N LYS A 152 -5.29 4.79 15.27
CA LYS A 152 -4.05 4.02 15.44
C LYS A 152 -3.58 3.41 14.11
N MET A 153 -4.47 2.75 13.38
CA MET A 153 -4.17 2.15 12.08
C MET A 153 -3.72 3.20 11.04
N ALA A 154 -4.40 4.36 10.99
CA ALA A 154 -4.03 5.44 10.10
C ALA A 154 -2.64 6.01 10.44
N ASN A 155 -2.33 6.21 11.73
CA ASN A 155 -0.98 6.61 12.16
C ASN A 155 0.08 5.56 11.78
N ASP A 156 -0.23 4.27 11.94
CA ASP A 156 0.67 3.18 11.55
C ASP A 156 0.98 3.22 10.04
N HIS A 157 -0.02 3.50 9.19
CA HIS A 157 0.19 3.71 7.75
C HIS A 157 1.04 4.93 7.43
N LEU A 158 0.77 6.08 8.06
CA LEU A 158 1.53 7.30 7.81
C LEU A 158 2.98 7.19 8.30
N ALA A 159 3.23 6.46 9.39
CA ALA A 159 4.57 6.18 9.89
C ALA A 159 5.38 5.33 8.90
N LYS A 160 4.78 4.24 8.39
CA LYS A 160 5.39 3.40 7.34
C LYS A 160 5.65 4.23 6.07
N SER A 161 4.67 5.01 5.65
CA SER A 161 4.77 5.90 4.48
C SER A 161 5.93 6.90 4.62
N SER A 162 6.06 7.53 5.78
CA SER A 162 7.14 8.48 6.07
C SER A 162 8.52 7.82 6.00
N THR A 163 8.60 6.55 6.38
CA THR A 163 9.85 5.77 6.35
C THR A 163 10.23 5.36 4.92
N MET A 164 9.25 4.98 4.10
CA MET A 164 9.46 4.51 2.73
C MET A 164 9.70 5.64 1.72
N LEU A 165 9.09 6.81 1.93
CA LEU A 165 9.06 7.88 0.95
C LEU A 165 10.46 8.35 0.48
N PRO A 166 11.48 8.53 1.35
CA PRO A 166 12.80 8.97 0.89
C PRO A 166 13.45 7.99 -0.09
N SER A 167 13.46 6.69 0.22
CA SER A 167 14.08 5.67 -0.63
C SER A 167 13.32 5.47 -1.94
N ILE A 168 11.98 5.56 -1.91
CA ILE A 168 11.15 5.51 -3.12
C ILE A 168 11.44 6.72 -4.01
N THR A 169 11.53 7.92 -3.43
CA THR A 169 11.78 9.17 -4.19
C THR A 169 13.10 9.10 -4.95
N GLU A 170 14.14 8.55 -4.33
CA GLU A 170 15.45 8.37 -4.96
C GLU A 170 15.41 7.27 -6.03
N SER A 171 14.89 6.10 -5.68
CA SER A 171 14.85 4.94 -6.58
C SER A 171 13.98 5.18 -7.82
N LEU A 172 12.87 5.92 -7.66
CA LEU A 172 11.98 6.29 -8.75
C LEU A 172 12.69 7.15 -9.79
N LYS A 173 13.51 8.13 -9.36
CA LYS A 173 14.29 8.96 -10.28
C LYS A 173 15.27 8.12 -11.08
N GLU A 174 15.93 7.15 -10.45
CA GLU A 174 16.90 6.30 -11.13
C GLU A 174 16.23 5.34 -12.12
N VAL A 175 15.11 4.73 -11.75
CA VAL A 175 14.34 3.90 -12.69
C VAL A 175 13.81 4.73 -13.85
N ALA A 176 13.23 5.91 -13.60
CA ALA A 176 12.72 6.78 -14.66
C ALA A 176 13.81 7.22 -15.64
N LYS A 177 15.02 7.54 -15.17
CA LYS A 177 16.16 7.84 -16.05
C LYS A 177 16.54 6.66 -16.94
N LYS A 178 16.51 5.43 -16.41
CA LYS A 178 16.81 4.21 -17.19
C LYS A 178 15.78 3.97 -18.28
N MET A 179 14.52 4.31 -18.02
CA MET A 179 13.43 4.19 -19.00
C MET A 179 13.53 5.20 -20.15
N ILE A 180 14.11 6.39 -19.92
CA ILE A 180 14.24 7.45 -20.94
C ILE A 180 15.49 7.27 -21.82
N LYS A 181 16.57 6.69 -21.29
CA LYS A 181 17.88 6.59 -21.98
C LYS A 181 17.97 5.47 -23.02
N LYS A 182 16.88 4.75 -23.28
CA LYS A 182 16.78 3.66 -24.24
C LYS A 182 15.85 4.07 -25.37
#